data_AF-A0A3C1A7Y4-F1
#
_entry.id   AF-A0A3C1A7Y4-F1
#
_cell.length_a   1.000
_cell.length_b   1.000
_cell.length_c   1.000
_cell.angle_alpha   90.00
_cell.angle_beta   90.00
_cell.angle_gamma   90.00
#
_symmetry.space_group_name_H-M   'P 1'
#
loop_
_entity.id
_entity.type
_entity.pdbx_description
1 polymer ?
#
loop_
_entity_poly.entity_id
_entity_poly.type
_entity_poly.pdbx_seq_one_letter_code
_entity_poly.pdbx_strand_id
1 'polypeptide(L)'
;MKIVNFLNNADRFHGAWPHWMNGTTGNVIPFSNYDNGGDLVETSFLIQGLLTARSFFDGENLEDSLRRKITSLWESVEWDWYTRNGSDVLYWHWSPNYQWIMNMPIRGFNECMIVYILAIASPTHPVSASLYHTGWAGGNYLNGQSFYGYPLEVGWNYGGPLFFTHYSFLGFDPRSKKDAYTNYFNNNRNTALIHHAYCIDNPYNYPGYSDSCWGLTASDDPDGYLAHAPHTSNDNGTISPTAALSSFPYTPTESMKALKYFYRNLPKTWGYYGFYDAFNQKRNWWATSYLAIDEGPILVMIENYRSALLWNLFMENPEINSTLQAIGFTYDPFAIDEISSFNKHFELIPIPSQDVVYLNYLSDQPISVSVNIYNSTGQLTTTMYQKLFFDQNSKSKLLNISSLKRGLHFITIEGPQLKEVLKFLKD
;
A
#
# COMPACT_ATOMS: atom_id res chain seq x y z
N MET A 1 22.88 -5.65 15.09
CA MET A 1 23.63 -6.81 15.64
C MET A 1 22.86 -7.62 16.68
N LYS A 2 22.30 -7.01 17.75
CA LYS A 2 21.55 -7.76 18.79
C LYS A 2 20.41 -8.62 18.22
N ILE A 3 19.57 -8.05 17.37
CA ILE A 3 18.43 -8.76 16.73
C ILE A 3 18.90 -9.97 15.91
N VAL A 4 19.83 -9.79 14.98
CA VAL A 4 20.31 -10.90 14.13
C VAL A 4 21.00 -12.01 14.92
N ASN A 5 21.71 -11.68 16.02
CA ASN A 5 22.30 -12.68 16.89
C ASN A 5 21.26 -13.46 17.69
N PHE A 6 20.18 -12.80 18.12
CA PHE A 6 19.05 -13.47 18.76
C PHE A 6 18.36 -14.43 17.77
N LEU A 7 18.02 -13.95 16.57
CA LEU A 7 17.36 -14.75 15.53
C LEU A 7 18.18 -15.96 15.08
N ASN A 8 19.50 -15.85 15.06
CA ASN A 8 20.41 -16.94 14.73
C ASN A 8 20.37 -18.09 15.76
N ASN A 9 19.98 -17.80 17.00
CA ASN A 9 19.94 -18.79 18.09
C ASN A 9 18.52 -19.19 18.48
N ALA A 10 17.50 -18.52 17.93
CA ALA A 10 16.10 -18.84 18.17
C ALA A 10 15.69 -20.14 17.47
N ASP A 11 14.59 -20.74 17.93
CA ASP A 11 14.01 -21.92 17.29
C ASP A 11 13.66 -21.62 15.83
N ARG A 12 14.04 -22.54 14.94
CA ARG A 12 13.75 -22.50 13.50
C ARG A 12 13.29 -23.86 13.01
N PHE A 13 12.41 -23.85 12.02
CA PHE A 13 11.76 -25.03 11.47
C PHE A 13 11.92 -25.01 9.96
N HIS A 14 12.85 -25.82 9.43
CA HIS A 14 13.28 -25.68 8.02
C HIS A 14 13.67 -24.24 7.69
N GLY A 15 14.40 -23.61 8.61
CA GLY A 15 14.82 -22.22 8.51
C GLY A 15 13.74 -21.17 8.76
N ALA A 16 12.45 -21.49 8.74
CA ALA A 16 11.41 -20.52 9.10
C ALA A 16 11.36 -20.29 10.62
N TRP A 17 11.00 -19.08 11.04
CA TRP A 17 10.72 -18.77 12.44
C TRP A 17 9.26 -19.03 12.79
N PRO A 18 8.95 -19.31 14.07
CA PRO A 18 7.57 -19.35 14.53
C PRO A 18 6.94 -17.96 14.58
N HIS A 19 5.61 -17.92 14.62
CA HIS A 19 4.83 -16.71 14.80
C HIS A 19 5.22 -15.98 16.10
N TRP A 20 5.29 -16.69 17.23
CA TRP A 20 5.77 -16.15 18.50
C TRP A 20 6.95 -16.93 19.06
N MET A 21 7.83 -16.18 19.72
CA MET A 21 8.99 -16.71 20.42
C MET A 21 9.20 -15.96 21.74
N ASN A 22 9.77 -16.66 22.72
CA ASN A 22 10.19 -16.04 23.96
C ASN A 22 11.40 -15.13 23.69
N GLY A 23 11.23 -13.82 23.88
CA GLY A 23 12.28 -12.82 23.60
C GLY A 23 13.54 -12.92 24.47
N THR A 24 13.57 -13.81 25.47
CA THR A 24 14.75 -14.09 26.30
C THR A 24 15.47 -15.35 25.85
N THR A 25 14.72 -16.42 25.55
CA THR A 25 15.32 -17.73 25.25
C THR A 25 15.41 -18.06 23.77
N GLY A 26 14.58 -17.43 22.93
CA GLY A 26 14.43 -17.77 21.51
C GLY A 26 13.51 -18.97 21.25
N ASN A 27 12.94 -19.58 22.30
CA ASN A 27 12.08 -20.76 22.15
C ASN A 27 10.72 -20.39 21.58
N VAL A 28 10.14 -21.26 20.75
CA VAL A 28 8.77 -21.09 20.22
C VAL A 28 7.75 -20.97 21.36
N ILE A 29 6.83 -20.02 21.20
CA ILE A 29 5.59 -19.95 21.97
C ILE A 29 4.46 -20.32 21.00
N PRO A 30 3.76 -21.45 21.19
CA PRO A 30 2.68 -21.84 20.31
C PRO A 30 1.59 -20.76 20.23
N PHE A 31 1.21 -20.34 19.03
CA PHE A 31 0.11 -19.40 18.81
C PHE A 31 -1.25 -20.09 18.98
N SER A 32 -1.32 -21.38 18.62
CA SER A 32 -2.46 -22.26 18.86
C SER A 32 -1.99 -23.68 19.19
N ASN A 33 -2.93 -24.60 19.42
CA ASN A 33 -2.62 -25.99 19.74
C ASN A 33 -1.76 -26.68 18.65
N TYR A 34 -1.97 -26.34 17.39
CA TYR A 34 -1.27 -26.97 16.26
C TYR A 34 -0.23 -26.06 15.60
N ASP A 35 -0.22 -24.79 15.96
CA ASP A 35 0.73 -23.81 15.46
C ASP A 35 1.88 -23.59 16.47
N ASN A 36 2.81 -24.53 16.45
CA ASN A 36 4.00 -24.57 17.32
C ASN A 36 5.30 -24.82 16.52
N GLY A 37 5.27 -24.47 15.24
CA GLY A 37 6.39 -24.67 14.31
C GLY A 37 6.68 -23.40 13.53
N GLY A 38 7.14 -23.55 12.28
CA GLY A 38 7.45 -22.39 11.45
C GLY A 38 6.21 -21.82 10.78
N ASP A 39 6.09 -20.50 10.87
CA ASP A 39 5.10 -19.69 10.18
C ASP A 39 5.81 -18.96 9.02
N LEU A 40 5.46 -19.33 7.80
CA LEU A 40 6.11 -18.82 6.59
C LEU A 40 5.71 -17.37 6.28
N VAL A 41 4.50 -16.96 6.67
CA VAL A 41 4.00 -15.60 6.46
C VAL A 41 4.76 -14.64 7.37
N GLU A 42 4.84 -14.94 8.66
CA GLU A 42 5.59 -14.13 9.62
C GLU A 42 7.09 -14.12 9.31
N THR A 43 7.64 -15.26 8.88
CA THR A 43 9.01 -15.35 8.37
C THR A 43 9.23 -14.40 7.18
N SER A 44 8.28 -14.31 6.26
CA SER A 44 8.38 -13.41 5.10
C SER A 44 8.38 -11.94 5.49
N PHE A 45 7.59 -11.53 6.49
CA PHE A 45 7.60 -10.15 6.99
C PHE A 45 8.93 -9.82 7.69
N LEU A 46 9.46 -10.74 8.49
CA LEU A 46 10.77 -10.60 9.13
C LEU A 46 11.88 -10.47 8.09
N ILE A 47 11.92 -11.36 7.09
CA ILE A 47 12.92 -11.33 6.03
C ILE A 47 12.81 -10.07 5.19
N GLN A 48 11.60 -9.60 4.86
CA GLN A 48 11.39 -8.33 4.16
C GLN A 48 12.09 -7.18 4.92
N GLY A 49 11.93 -7.11 6.24
CA GLY A 49 12.63 -6.12 7.08
C GLY A 49 14.15 -6.33 7.13
N LEU A 50 14.62 -7.58 7.25
CA LEU A 50 16.05 -7.88 7.30
C LEU A 50 16.76 -7.54 5.98
N LEU A 51 16.18 -7.87 4.82
CA LEU A 51 16.74 -7.51 3.51
C LEU A 51 16.76 -5.99 3.28
N THR A 52 15.74 -5.28 3.77
CA THR A 52 15.74 -3.81 3.77
C THR A 52 16.90 -3.26 4.60
N ALA A 53 17.12 -3.81 5.81
CA ALA A 53 18.25 -3.43 6.67
C ALA A 53 19.61 -3.81 6.05
N ARG A 54 19.70 -4.93 5.33
CA ARG A 54 20.91 -5.37 4.61
C ARG A 54 21.39 -4.32 3.62
N SER A 55 20.47 -3.69 2.89
CA SER A 55 20.78 -2.62 1.95
C SER A 55 21.13 -1.30 2.64
N PHE A 56 20.53 -1.02 3.81
CA PHE A 56 20.75 0.26 4.51
C PHE A 56 22.12 0.37 5.15
N PHE A 57 22.60 -0.70 5.78
CA PHE A 57 23.90 -0.72 6.44
C PHE A 57 24.98 -1.09 5.43
N ASP A 58 25.59 -0.10 4.77
CA ASP A 58 26.56 -0.26 3.68
C ASP A 58 28.03 -0.05 4.11
N GLY A 59 28.28 0.26 5.38
CA GLY A 59 29.62 0.51 5.92
C GLY A 59 30.52 -0.73 6.05
N GLU A 60 31.76 -0.49 6.47
CA GLU A 60 32.77 -1.53 6.72
C GLU A 60 32.63 -2.17 8.12
N ASN A 61 33.44 -3.21 8.39
CA ASN A 61 33.59 -3.86 9.69
C ASN A 61 32.28 -4.41 10.29
N LEU A 62 31.64 -3.66 11.20
CA LEU A 62 30.46 -4.11 11.93
C LEU A 62 29.24 -4.24 11.02
N GLU A 63 29.08 -3.31 10.08
CA GLU A 63 27.98 -3.33 9.12
C GLU A 63 28.16 -4.43 8.08
N ASP A 64 29.39 -4.67 7.61
CA ASP A 64 29.71 -5.85 6.80
C ASP A 64 29.38 -7.17 7.53
N SER A 65 29.78 -7.29 8.80
CA SER A 65 29.42 -8.46 9.61
C SER A 65 27.91 -8.59 9.80
N LEU A 66 27.17 -7.48 9.89
CA LEU A 66 25.70 -7.48 9.99
C LEU A 66 25.08 -7.98 8.69
N ARG A 67 25.50 -7.45 7.53
CA ARG A 67 25.02 -7.87 6.20
C ARG A 67 25.26 -9.36 5.95
N ARG A 68 26.45 -9.87 6.30
CA ARG A 68 26.77 -11.31 6.19
C ARG A 68 25.88 -12.18 7.06
N LYS A 69 25.58 -11.75 8.30
CA LYS A 69 24.65 -12.47 9.19
C LYS A 69 23.22 -12.46 8.65
N ILE A 70 22.75 -11.32 8.15
CA ILE A 70 21.43 -11.22 7.52
C ILE A 70 21.34 -12.15 6.31
N THR A 71 22.37 -12.14 5.46
CA THR A 71 22.45 -12.99 4.27
C THR A 71 22.40 -14.46 4.66
N SER A 72 23.18 -14.90 5.64
CA SER A 72 23.15 -16.28 6.13
C SER A 72 21.78 -16.68 6.72
N LEU A 73 21.10 -15.78 7.41
CA LEU A 73 19.74 -16.02 7.93
C LEU A 73 18.71 -16.16 6.80
N TRP A 74 18.77 -15.27 5.82
CA TRP A 74 17.93 -15.30 4.61
C TRP A 74 18.11 -16.58 3.80
N GLU A 75 19.37 -16.93 3.48
CA GLU A 75 19.73 -18.10 2.68
C GLU A 75 19.45 -19.44 3.36
N SER A 76 19.15 -19.44 4.66
CA SER A 76 18.83 -20.68 5.39
C SER A 76 17.34 -20.93 5.52
N VAL A 77 16.46 -20.05 5.01
CA VAL A 77 15.02 -20.33 4.97
C VAL A 77 14.72 -21.28 3.82
N GLU A 78 14.23 -22.48 4.13
CA GLU A 78 13.90 -23.53 3.16
C GLU A 78 12.49 -23.31 2.57
N TRP A 79 12.30 -22.30 1.72
CA TRP A 79 10.98 -21.97 1.16
C TRP A 79 10.38 -23.13 0.35
N ASP A 80 11.23 -23.91 -0.32
CA ASP A 80 10.84 -25.09 -1.08
C ASP A 80 10.27 -26.21 -0.20
N TRP A 81 10.72 -26.35 1.05
CA TRP A 81 10.12 -27.27 2.02
C TRP A 81 8.62 -27.01 2.19
N TYR A 82 8.24 -25.74 2.24
CA TYR A 82 6.86 -25.28 2.44
C TYR A 82 5.95 -25.47 1.23
N THR A 83 6.44 -26.09 0.16
CA THR A 83 5.60 -26.60 -0.93
C THR A 83 5.00 -27.97 -0.62
N ARG A 84 5.33 -28.61 0.52
CA ARG A 84 4.82 -29.95 0.90
C ARG A 84 5.01 -30.98 -0.23
N ASN A 85 6.24 -31.41 -0.45
CA ASN A 85 6.62 -32.35 -1.51
C ASN A 85 6.37 -31.81 -2.93
N GLY A 86 6.63 -30.52 -3.17
CA GLY A 86 6.53 -29.93 -4.50
C GLY A 86 5.09 -29.71 -4.99
N SER A 87 4.14 -29.47 -4.08
CA SER A 87 2.81 -29.02 -4.49
C SER A 87 2.88 -27.66 -5.19
N ASP A 88 1.80 -27.33 -5.89
CA ASP A 88 1.63 -26.13 -6.71
C ASP A 88 1.29 -24.87 -5.88
N VAL A 89 1.48 -24.92 -4.56
CA VAL A 89 1.15 -23.85 -3.60
C VAL A 89 2.12 -23.87 -2.40
N LEU A 90 2.34 -22.71 -1.78
CA LEU A 90 3.04 -22.63 -0.48
C LEU A 90 2.05 -22.81 0.66
N TYR A 91 2.47 -23.50 1.72
CA TYR A 91 1.71 -23.66 2.95
C TYR A 91 2.18 -22.67 4.00
N TRP A 92 1.25 -22.16 4.78
CA TRP A 92 1.52 -21.17 5.82
C TRP A 92 2.32 -21.76 6.98
N HIS A 93 1.99 -22.98 7.42
CA HIS A 93 2.54 -23.55 8.63
C HIS A 93 3.13 -24.93 8.40
N TRP A 94 4.20 -25.24 9.14
CA TRP A 94 4.71 -26.58 9.33
C TRP A 94 5.15 -26.78 10.78
N SER A 95 4.77 -27.89 11.40
CA SER A 95 5.11 -28.23 12.78
C SER A 95 6.01 -29.48 12.86
N PRO A 96 7.01 -29.52 13.74
CA PRO A 96 7.75 -30.76 13.99
C PRO A 96 6.88 -31.85 14.66
N ASN A 97 5.86 -31.44 15.42
CA ASN A 97 4.99 -32.34 16.17
C ASN A 97 3.74 -32.75 15.39
N TYR A 98 3.27 -31.87 14.50
CA TYR A 98 2.00 -32.03 13.79
C TYR A 98 2.12 -31.94 12.27
N GLN A 99 3.32 -31.74 11.74
CA GLN A 99 3.62 -31.64 10.32
C GLN A 99 2.72 -30.61 9.63
N TRP A 100 1.91 -31.04 8.67
CA TRP A 100 1.06 -30.19 7.84
C TRP A 100 -0.38 -30.09 8.37
N ILE A 101 -0.66 -30.41 9.63
CA ILE A 101 -2.04 -30.50 10.14
C ILE A 101 -2.85 -29.21 9.98
N MET A 102 -2.19 -28.04 10.11
CA MET A 102 -2.81 -26.73 9.87
C MET A 102 -3.34 -26.61 8.45
N ASN A 103 -2.70 -27.30 7.49
CA ASN A 103 -3.14 -27.51 6.11
C ASN A 103 -3.70 -26.24 5.44
N MET A 104 -2.99 -25.12 5.61
CA MET A 104 -3.42 -23.81 5.14
C MET A 104 -2.60 -23.38 3.93
N PRO A 105 -3.06 -23.65 2.69
CA PRO A 105 -2.41 -23.15 1.48
C PRO A 105 -2.56 -21.63 1.39
N ILE A 106 -1.48 -20.93 1.09
CA ILE A 106 -1.46 -19.48 0.92
C ILE A 106 -1.97 -19.15 -0.48
N ARG A 107 -3.17 -18.57 -0.55
CA ARG A 107 -3.78 -18.10 -1.80
C ARG A 107 -4.25 -16.67 -1.64
N GLY A 108 -3.97 -15.86 -2.66
CA GLY A 108 -4.34 -14.46 -2.68
C GLY A 108 -5.79 -14.24 -3.13
N PHE A 109 -6.25 -13.00 -3.10
CA PHE A 109 -5.53 -11.82 -2.59
C PHE A 109 -5.69 -11.69 -1.07
N ASN A 110 -4.58 -11.50 -0.35
CA ASN A 110 -4.54 -11.19 1.08
C ASN A 110 -3.18 -10.51 1.41
N GLU A 111 -2.76 -10.51 2.68
CA GLU A 111 -1.50 -9.92 3.16
C GLU A 111 -0.22 -10.65 2.73
N CYS A 112 -0.31 -11.83 2.11
CA CYS A 112 0.80 -12.79 2.01
C CYS A 112 1.58 -12.74 0.69
N MET A 113 1.41 -11.72 -0.16
CA MET A 113 2.08 -11.66 -1.47
C MET A 113 3.61 -11.76 -1.37
N ILE A 114 4.22 -11.13 -0.36
CA ILE A 114 5.66 -11.09 -0.16
C ILE A 114 6.25 -12.48 0.13
N VAL A 115 5.45 -13.43 0.63
CA VAL A 115 5.86 -14.83 0.80
C VAL A 115 6.30 -15.43 -0.53
N TYR A 116 5.49 -15.26 -1.57
CA TYR A 116 5.78 -15.81 -2.89
C TYR A 116 6.96 -15.09 -3.55
N ILE A 117 7.02 -13.76 -3.44
CA ILE A 117 8.15 -12.99 -3.98
C ILE A 117 9.47 -13.46 -3.34
N LEU A 118 9.52 -13.59 -2.02
CA LEU A 118 10.72 -14.05 -1.32
C LEU A 118 11.00 -15.53 -1.59
N ALA A 119 10.01 -16.41 -1.62
CA ALA A 119 10.22 -17.82 -1.94
C ALA A 119 10.83 -18.01 -3.33
N ILE A 120 10.44 -17.22 -4.32
CA ILE A 120 11.00 -17.27 -5.67
C ILE A 120 12.39 -16.61 -5.70
N ALA A 121 12.61 -15.57 -4.89
CA ALA A 121 13.88 -14.85 -4.80
C ALA A 121 14.99 -15.59 -4.03
N SER A 122 14.64 -16.63 -3.27
CA SER A 122 15.62 -17.36 -2.45
C SER A 122 16.75 -17.94 -3.31
N PRO A 123 18.03 -17.61 -3.03
CA PRO A 123 19.15 -18.08 -3.85
C PRO A 123 19.54 -19.54 -3.57
N THR A 124 19.07 -20.11 -2.46
CA THR A 124 19.46 -21.45 -1.97
C THR A 124 18.29 -22.43 -1.95
N HIS A 125 17.09 -21.94 -1.65
CA HIS A 125 15.86 -22.71 -1.56
C HIS A 125 14.72 -22.08 -2.38
N PRO A 126 14.92 -21.81 -3.68
CA PRO A 126 13.91 -21.17 -4.52
C PRO A 126 12.73 -22.10 -4.79
N VAL A 127 11.56 -21.51 -4.96
CA VAL A 127 10.44 -22.16 -5.67
C VAL A 127 10.33 -21.64 -7.10
N SER A 128 9.67 -22.42 -7.97
CA SER A 128 9.40 -22.00 -9.35
C SER A 128 8.59 -20.70 -9.39
N ALA A 129 8.93 -19.76 -10.29
CA ALA A 129 8.14 -18.55 -10.49
C ALA A 129 6.67 -18.84 -10.87
N SER A 130 6.40 -20.01 -11.49
CA SER A 130 5.05 -20.46 -11.80
C SER A 130 4.15 -20.60 -10.56
N LEU A 131 4.72 -20.80 -9.37
CA LEU A 131 3.96 -20.89 -8.11
C LEU A 131 3.25 -19.58 -7.76
N TYR A 132 3.73 -18.44 -8.28
CA TYR A 132 3.00 -17.17 -8.20
C TYR A 132 1.64 -17.26 -8.92
N HIS A 133 1.59 -17.99 -10.03
CA HIS A 133 0.37 -18.14 -10.83
C HIS A 133 -0.52 -19.30 -10.34
N THR A 134 0.07 -20.46 -10.00
CA THR A 134 -0.68 -21.66 -9.60
C THR A 134 -1.07 -21.65 -8.11
N GLY A 135 -0.22 -21.04 -7.28
CA GLY A 135 -0.40 -20.94 -5.84
C GLY A 135 -1.11 -19.65 -5.47
N TRP A 136 -0.36 -18.54 -5.51
CA TRP A 136 -0.84 -17.21 -5.09
C TRP A 136 -2.08 -16.77 -5.86
N ALA A 137 -1.99 -16.68 -7.19
CA ALA A 137 -3.09 -16.25 -8.04
C ALA A 137 -3.99 -17.40 -8.54
N GLY A 138 -3.77 -18.63 -8.06
CA GLY A 138 -4.47 -19.82 -8.58
C GLY A 138 -5.82 -20.11 -7.92
N GLY A 139 -6.27 -19.28 -6.97
CA GLY A 139 -7.57 -19.39 -6.30
C GLY A 139 -8.61 -18.40 -6.85
N ASN A 140 -9.51 -17.95 -5.97
CA ASN A 140 -10.44 -16.85 -6.27
C ASN A 140 -9.72 -15.50 -6.17
N TYR A 141 -8.78 -15.28 -7.09
CA TYR A 141 -7.85 -14.15 -7.05
C TYR A 141 -8.42 -12.89 -7.70
N LEU A 142 -9.09 -13.04 -8.84
CA LEU A 142 -9.64 -11.94 -9.63
C LEU A 142 -10.94 -11.40 -9.03
N ASN A 143 -11.16 -10.09 -9.17
CA ASN A 143 -12.40 -9.44 -8.79
C ASN A 143 -13.13 -8.86 -10.02
N GLY A 144 -12.58 -7.80 -10.61
CA GLY A 144 -13.10 -7.12 -11.80
C GLY A 144 -14.32 -6.22 -11.56
N GLN A 145 -14.73 -5.99 -10.30
CA GLN A 145 -15.88 -5.14 -9.97
C GLN A 145 -15.45 -3.74 -9.51
N SER A 146 -16.43 -2.85 -9.32
CA SER A 146 -16.24 -1.48 -8.80
C SER A 146 -17.10 -1.26 -7.57
N PHE A 147 -16.50 -0.67 -6.53
CA PHE A 147 -17.14 -0.35 -5.26
C PHE A 147 -16.94 1.13 -4.97
N TYR A 148 -18.02 1.87 -4.66
CA TYR A 148 -17.97 3.33 -4.51
C TYR A 148 -17.32 4.07 -5.70
N GLY A 149 -17.38 3.50 -6.91
CA GLY A 149 -16.76 4.04 -8.11
C GLY A 149 -15.29 3.62 -8.33
N TYR A 150 -14.66 2.90 -7.40
CA TYR A 150 -13.28 2.46 -7.50
C TYR A 150 -13.19 0.99 -7.97
N PRO A 151 -12.54 0.71 -9.12
CA PRO A 151 -12.38 -0.65 -9.60
C PRO A 151 -11.34 -1.43 -8.78
N LEU A 152 -11.61 -2.71 -8.53
CA LEU A 152 -10.64 -3.68 -8.01
C LEU A 152 -10.47 -4.79 -9.06
N GLU A 153 -9.25 -4.95 -9.58
CA GLU A 153 -8.94 -6.01 -10.54
C GLU A 153 -8.77 -7.36 -9.82
N VAL A 154 -8.24 -7.32 -8.58
CA VAL A 154 -7.96 -8.50 -7.76
C VAL A 154 -8.49 -8.33 -6.33
N GLY A 155 -8.74 -9.45 -5.69
CA GLY A 155 -9.07 -9.56 -4.27
C GLY A 155 -10.55 -9.47 -3.92
N TRP A 156 -10.81 -9.33 -2.62
CA TRP A 156 -12.16 -9.43 -2.08
C TRP A 156 -13.06 -8.28 -2.55
N ASN A 157 -14.37 -8.50 -2.57
CA ASN A 157 -15.31 -7.38 -2.66
C ASN A 157 -15.02 -6.41 -1.51
N TYR A 158 -14.94 -5.12 -1.82
CA TYR A 158 -14.50 -4.08 -0.89
C TYR A 158 -13.08 -4.24 -0.30
N GLY A 159 -12.26 -5.15 -0.82
CA GLY A 159 -10.83 -5.27 -0.52
C GLY A 159 -10.42 -6.01 0.76
N GLY A 160 -11.36 -6.36 1.65
CA GLY A 160 -11.06 -7.01 2.93
C GLY A 160 -10.46 -6.05 3.97
N PRO A 161 -9.87 -6.56 5.08
CA PRO A 161 -9.17 -5.73 6.06
C PRO A 161 -8.03 -4.93 5.44
N LEU A 162 -7.88 -3.66 5.79
CA LEU A 162 -7.00 -2.76 5.03
C LEU A 162 -5.51 -3.12 5.10
N PHE A 163 -5.07 -3.84 6.14
CA PHE A 163 -3.69 -4.32 6.28
C PHE A 163 -3.22 -5.23 5.14
N PHE A 164 -4.14 -5.83 4.38
CA PHE A 164 -3.82 -6.56 3.15
C PHE A 164 -3.04 -5.70 2.14
N THR A 165 -3.21 -4.39 2.19
CA THR A 165 -2.50 -3.42 1.34
C THR A 165 -1.21 -2.87 1.96
N HIS A 166 -0.84 -3.32 3.16
CA HIS A 166 0.30 -2.78 3.93
C HIS A 166 1.45 -3.77 4.05
N TYR A 167 1.23 -4.96 4.62
CA TYR A 167 2.33 -5.80 5.14
C TYR A 167 3.29 -6.30 4.05
N SER A 168 2.74 -6.77 2.93
CA SER A 168 3.54 -7.16 1.77
C SER A 168 4.18 -5.99 1.03
N PHE A 169 3.84 -4.74 1.38
CA PHE A 169 4.22 -3.52 0.68
C PHE A 169 5.04 -2.57 1.55
N LEU A 170 5.57 -3.04 2.68
CA LEU A 170 6.42 -2.24 3.56
C LEU A 170 7.82 -2.02 2.94
N GLY A 171 8.37 -3.08 2.35
CA GLY A 171 9.61 -3.06 1.58
C GLY A 171 9.35 -3.19 0.09
N PHE A 172 8.47 -4.09 -0.36
CA PHE A 172 8.14 -4.19 -1.78
C PHE A 172 7.42 -2.92 -2.27
N ASP A 173 8.05 -2.20 -3.20
CA ASP A 173 7.47 -1.03 -3.83
C ASP A 173 6.44 -1.47 -4.87
N PRO A 174 5.14 -1.14 -4.75
CA PRO A 174 4.15 -1.50 -5.77
C PRO A 174 4.06 -0.48 -6.92
N ARG A 175 4.75 0.67 -6.86
CA ARG A 175 4.63 1.74 -7.86
C ARG A 175 5.24 1.34 -9.20
N SER A 176 4.67 1.89 -10.26
CA SER A 176 5.18 1.80 -11.63
C SER A 176 5.35 0.39 -12.19
N LYS A 177 4.59 -0.59 -11.67
CA LYS A 177 4.70 -1.99 -12.10
C LYS A 177 3.36 -2.71 -12.03
N LYS A 178 3.17 -3.67 -12.94
CA LYS A 178 2.04 -4.60 -12.95
C LYS A 178 2.49 -5.99 -13.35
N ASP A 179 1.79 -7.00 -12.89
CA ASP A 179 1.93 -8.37 -13.41
C ASP A 179 0.80 -8.69 -14.40
N ALA A 180 0.54 -9.98 -14.63
CA ALA A 180 -0.54 -10.44 -15.49
C ALA A 180 -1.96 -10.13 -14.94
N TYR A 181 -2.09 -9.71 -13.69
CA TYR A 181 -3.34 -9.58 -12.98
C TYR A 181 -3.70 -8.13 -12.65
N THR A 182 -2.75 -7.35 -12.11
CA THR A 182 -3.03 -5.97 -11.71
C THR A 182 -1.81 -5.08 -11.56
N ASN A 183 -2.05 -3.77 -11.58
CA ASN A 183 -1.18 -2.78 -10.97
C ASN A 183 -1.47 -2.67 -9.46
N TYR A 184 -0.59 -3.22 -8.63
CA TYR A 184 -0.82 -3.31 -7.18
C TYR A 184 -0.91 -1.94 -6.49
N PHE A 185 -0.21 -0.90 -6.97
CA PHE A 185 -0.35 0.43 -6.37
C PHE A 185 -1.77 0.97 -6.56
N ASN A 186 -2.32 0.81 -7.77
CA ASN A 186 -3.68 1.23 -8.08
C ASN A 186 -4.72 0.39 -7.33
N ASN A 187 -4.57 -0.94 -7.29
CA ASN A 187 -5.49 -1.80 -6.56
C ASN A 187 -5.49 -1.50 -5.05
N ASN A 188 -4.31 -1.28 -4.45
CA ASN A 188 -4.17 -0.92 -3.05
C ASN A 188 -4.76 0.47 -2.75
N ARG A 189 -4.50 1.45 -3.61
CA ARG A 189 -5.10 2.80 -3.51
C ARG A 189 -6.61 2.77 -3.60
N ASN A 190 -7.16 2.03 -4.57
CA ASN A 190 -8.60 1.88 -4.72
C ASN A 190 -9.20 1.19 -3.50
N THR A 191 -8.52 0.20 -2.92
CA THR A 191 -8.94 -0.44 -1.67
C THR A 191 -9.00 0.56 -0.51
N ALA A 192 -7.97 1.40 -0.33
CA ALA A 192 -7.98 2.45 0.70
C ALA A 192 -9.09 3.49 0.47
N LEU A 193 -9.34 3.89 -0.78
CA LEU A 193 -10.42 4.83 -1.13
C LEU A 193 -11.82 4.21 -0.91
N ILE A 194 -11.99 2.91 -1.14
CA ILE A 194 -13.22 2.18 -0.82
C ILE A 194 -13.47 2.20 0.69
N HIS A 195 -12.44 1.93 1.51
CA HIS A 195 -12.53 2.02 2.97
C HIS A 195 -12.90 3.43 3.44
N HIS A 196 -12.27 4.47 2.86
CA HIS A 196 -12.60 5.86 3.16
C HIS A 196 -14.05 6.20 2.79
N ALA A 197 -14.48 5.85 1.58
CA ALA A 197 -15.84 6.09 1.09
C ALA A 197 -16.90 5.35 1.92
N TYR A 198 -16.62 4.09 2.30
CA TYR A 198 -17.49 3.30 3.17
C TYR A 198 -17.67 3.95 4.55
N CYS A 199 -16.59 4.44 5.17
CA CYS A 199 -16.68 5.14 6.45
C CYS A 199 -17.40 6.50 6.33
N ILE A 200 -17.36 7.17 5.17
CA ILE A 200 -18.17 8.37 4.92
C ILE A 200 -19.67 8.01 4.78
N ASP A 201 -19.96 6.98 3.99
CA ASP A 201 -21.32 6.48 3.75
C ASP A 201 -21.97 5.99 5.06
N ASN A 202 -21.20 5.29 5.90
CA ASN A 202 -21.57 4.87 7.24
C ASN A 202 -22.96 4.20 7.30
N PRO A 203 -23.17 3.07 6.59
CA PRO A 203 -24.49 2.46 6.42
C PRO A 203 -25.14 2.02 7.75
N TYR A 204 -24.34 1.83 8.79
CA TYR A 204 -24.78 1.43 10.13
C TYR A 204 -24.89 2.61 11.12
N ASN A 205 -24.63 3.84 10.68
CA ASN A 205 -24.69 5.06 11.48
C ASN A 205 -23.83 5.01 12.76
N TYR A 206 -22.61 4.47 12.67
CA TYR A 206 -21.66 4.45 13.78
C TYR A 206 -21.18 5.88 14.11
N PRO A 207 -21.11 6.27 15.40
CA PRO A 207 -20.56 7.56 15.81
C PRO A 207 -19.10 7.73 15.39
N GLY A 208 -18.77 8.90 14.86
CA GLY A 208 -17.41 9.29 14.52
C GLY A 208 -17.00 9.00 13.08
N TYR A 209 -17.52 7.93 12.47
CA TYR A 209 -17.26 7.57 11.07
C TYR A 209 -17.52 8.78 10.16
N SER A 210 -16.51 9.19 9.39
CA SER A 210 -16.52 10.40 8.58
C SER A 210 -15.34 10.47 7.63
N ASP A 211 -15.25 11.53 6.82
CA ASP A 211 -14.11 11.80 5.92
C ASP A 211 -12.76 11.98 6.65
N SER A 212 -12.82 12.15 7.98
CA SER A 212 -11.69 12.42 8.87
C SER A 212 -11.51 11.34 9.94
N CYS A 213 -12.36 10.31 9.98
CA CYS A 213 -12.28 9.22 10.94
C CYS A 213 -12.74 7.93 10.25
N TRP A 214 -11.77 7.23 9.68
CA TRP A 214 -11.97 6.08 8.82
C TRP A 214 -10.82 5.08 9.01
N GLY A 215 -11.01 3.87 8.48
CA GLY A 215 -10.00 2.83 8.49
C GLY A 215 -10.46 1.61 9.29
N LEU A 216 -10.75 0.52 8.56
CA LEU A 216 -11.18 -0.76 9.12
C LEU A 216 -10.11 -1.81 8.82
N THR A 217 -9.61 -2.45 9.86
CA THR A 217 -8.60 -3.50 9.72
C THR A 217 -8.64 -4.44 10.92
N ALA A 218 -7.85 -5.50 10.89
CA ALA A 218 -7.69 -6.37 12.05
C ALA A 218 -6.96 -5.63 13.17
N SER A 219 -7.51 -5.69 14.38
CA SER A 219 -6.98 -5.03 15.58
C SER A 219 -7.63 -5.60 16.84
N ASP A 220 -7.20 -5.12 18.01
CA ASP A 220 -7.98 -5.24 19.23
C ASP A 220 -9.40 -4.66 19.04
N ASP A 221 -10.33 -5.26 19.76
CA ASP A 221 -11.76 -4.98 19.72
C ASP A 221 -12.32 -4.97 21.16
N PRO A 222 -13.43 -4.25 21.46
CA PRO A 222 -14.04 -4.32 22.79
C PRO A 222 -14.40 -5.74 23.26
N ASP A 223 -14.58 -6.70 22.35
CA ASP A 223 -14.86 -8.11 22.66
C ASP A 223 -13.66 -9.05 22.44
N GLY A 224 -12.45 -8.51 22.20
CA GLY A 224 -11.22 -9.27 22.03
C GLY A 224 -10.40 -8.76 20.85
N TYR A 225 -10.42 -9.50 19.75
CA TYR A 225 -9.72 -9.18 18.50
C TYR A 225 -10.63 -9.52 17.32
N LEU A 226 -10.70 -8.65 16.32
CA LEU A 226 -11.56 -8.86 15.16
C LEU A 226 -10.93 -8.32 13.88
N ALA A 227 -11.09 -9.06 12.78
CA ALA A 227 -10.69 -8.64 11.45
C ALA A 227 -11.77 -7.73 10.83
N HIS A 228 -11.77 -6.44 11.20
CA HIS A 228 -12.73 -5.46 10.68
C HIS A 228 -12.51 -5.20 9.19
N ALA A 229 -13.60 -5.11 8.43
CA ALA A 229 -13.58 -4.82 7.00
C ALA A 229 -14.93 -4.23 6.53
N PRO A 230 -14.94 -3.38 5.49
CA PRO A 230 -16.15 -2.81 4.93
C PRO A 230 -17.15 -3.86 4.48
N HIS A 231 -18.44 -3.58 4.69
CA HIS A 231 -19.56 -4.36 4.14
C HIS A 231 -19.53 -5.86 4.53
N THR A 232 -18.90 -6.17 5.67
CA THR A 232 -18.93 -7.48 6.32
C THR A 232 -19.74 -7.38 7.63
N SER A 233 -20.10 -8.53 8.21
CA SER A 233 -20.63 -8.58 9.57
C SER A 233 -19.61 -8.14 10.64
N ASN A 234 -18.36 -7.88 10.25
CA ASN A 234 -17.27 -7.54 11.15
C ASN A 234 -17.10 -6.02 11.33
N ASP A 235 -17.83 -5.16 10.61
CA ASP A 235 -17.89 -3.75 11.00
C ASP A 235 -18.84 -3.58 12.19
N ASN A 236 -18.27 -3.23 13.34
CA ASN A 236 -19.01 -3.01 14.59
C ASN A 236 -18.84 -1.57 15.14
N GLY A 237 -18.27 -0.66 14.35
CA GLY A 237 -17.95 0.70 14.76
C GLY A 237 -16.54 0.91 15.32
N THR A 238 -15.69 -0.14 15.34
CA THR A 238 -14.29 -0.04 15.76
C THR A 238 -13.42 0.48 14.62
N ILE A 239 -12.68 1.57 14.88
CA ILE A 239 -11.67 2.15 13.97
C ILE A 239 -10.29 1.85 14.53
N SER A 240 -9.37 1.45 13.65
CA SER A 240 -7.97 1.19 14.00
C SER A 240 -7.10 2.20 13.26
N PRO A 241 -6.37 3.11 13.96
CA PRO A 241 -5.57 4.15 13.32
C PRO A 241 -4.61 3.64 12.24
N THR A 242 -4.01 2.46 12.43
CA THR A 242 -3.09 1.88 11.44
C THR A 242 -3.70 1.73 10.05
N ALA A 243 -5.01 1.49 9.93
CA ALA A 243 -5.66 1.33 8.63
C ALA A 243 -5.50 2.59 7.75
N ALA A 244 -5.92 3.74 8.28
CA ALA A 244 -5.83 5.01 7.54
C ALA A 244 -4.38 5.50 7.46
N LEU A 245 -3.60 5.39 8.53
CA LEU A 245 -2.25 5.95 8.59
C LEU A 245 -1.26 5.14 7.76
N SER A 246 -1.32 3.82 7.78
CA SER A 246 -0.45 2.98 6.94
C SER A 246 -0.81 3.05 5.45
N SER A 247 -1.92 3.71 5.11
CA SER A 247 -2.34 4.00 3.72
C SER A 247 -1.78 5.33 3.18
N PHE A 248 -0.92 6.04 3.93
CA PHE A 248 -0.34 7.34 3.51
C PHE A 248 0.22 7.36 2.07
N PRO A 249 0.98 6.36 1.60
CA PRO A 249 1.50 6.37 0.24
C PRO A 249 0.42 6.30 -0.84
N TYR A 250 -0.77 5.80 -0.51
CA TYR A 250 -1.87 5.60 -1.44
C TYR A 250 -2.88 6.75 -1.43
N THR A 251 -3.25 7.22 -0.23
CA THR A 251 -4.29 8.24 -0.01
C THR A 251 -3.80 9.35 0.94
N PRO A 252 -2.73 10.08 0.58
CA PRO A 252 -2.06 11.00 1.51
C PRO A 252 -2.96 12.12 2.01
N THR A 253 -3.94 12.56 1.22
CA THR A 253 -4.89 13.60 1.61
C THR A 253 -5.84 13.08 2.70
N GLU A 254 -6.43 11.92 2.49
CA GLU A 254 -7.39 11.25 3.38
C GLU A 254 -6.71 10.77 4.66
N SER A 255 -5.51 10.18 4.54
CA SER A 255 -4.69 9.75 5.68
C SER A 255 -4.22 10.93 6.52
N MET A 256 -3.86 12.06 5.91
CA MET A 256 -3.50 13.28 6.64
C MET A 256 -4.69 13.89 7.39
N LYS A 257 -5.90 13.83 6.82
CA LYS A 257 -7.12 14.24 7.52
C LYS A 257 -7.35 13.37 8.75
N ALA A 258 -7.27 12.04 8.59
CA ALA A 258 -7.39 11.07 9.68
C ALA A 258 -6.36 11.32 10.80
N LEU A 259 -5.07 11.44 10.44
CA LEU A 259 -4.00 11.72 11.39
C LEU A 259 -4.31 12.96 12.24
N LYS A 260 -4.65 14.07 11.59
CA LYS A 260 -4.94 15.33 12.28
C LYS A 260 -6.14 15.20 13.20
N TYR A 261 -7.19 14.51 12.77
CA TYR A 261 -8.39 14.31 13.57
C TYR A 261 -8.13 13.40 14.77
N PHE A 262 -7.52 12.24 14.57
CA PHE A 262 -7.14 11.33 15.67
C PHE A 262 -6.30 12.08 16.70
N TYR A 263 -5.27 12.79 16.26
CA TYR A 263 -4.37 13.50 17.18
C TYR A 263 -5.01 14.70 17.90
N ARG A 264 -5.78 15.53 17.19
CA ARG A 264 -6.26 16.82 17.72
C ARG A 264 -7.64 16.74 18.36
N ASN A 265 -8.48 15.82 17.89
CA ASN A 265 -9.88 15.73 18.27
C ASN A 265 -10.19 14.51 19.12
N LEU A 266 -9.38 13.45 19.05
CA LEU A 266 -9.53 12.23 19.84
C LEU A 266 -8.32 11.99 20.76
N PRO A 267 -8.04 12.84 21.77
CA PRO A 267 -6.82 12.72 22.58
C PRO A 267 -6.67 11.36 23.30
N LYS A 268 -7.77 10.60 23.48
CA LYS A 268 -7.74 9.24 24.04
C LYS A 268 -7.07 8.21 23.13
N THR A 269 -6.89 8.50 21.84
CA THR A 269 -6.20 7.60 20.91
C THR A 269 -4.69 7.74 20.98
N TRP A 270 -4.14 8.72 21.70
CA TRP A 270 -2.69 8.98 21.70
C TRP A 270 -2.07 8.65 23.05
N GLY A 271 -1.01 7.86 23.04
CA GLY A 271 -0.24 7.52 24.22
C GLY A 271 1.28 7.55 23.98
N TYR A 272 2.01 6.80 24.80
CA TYR A 272 3.46 6.89 24.86
C TYR A 272 4.18 6.43 23.58
N TYR A 273 3.66 5.41 22.90
CA TYR A 273 4.27 4.84 21.69
C TYR A 273 3.66 5.33 20.38
N GLY A 274 2.66 6.21 20.44
CA GLY A 274 1.94 6.65 19.26
C GLY A 274 0.44 6.54 19.46
N PHE A 275 -0.27 6.13 18.42
CA PHE A 275 -1.70 5.85 18.54
C PHE A 275 -1.91 4.52 19.26
N TYR A 276 -2.93 4.41 20.10
CA TYR A 276 -3.38 3.11 20.59
C TYR A 276 -4.06 2.33 19.46
N ASP A 277 -4.09 1.01 19.64
CA ASP A 277 -4.44 0.04 18.60
C ASP A 277 -5.77 0.31 17.87
N ALA A 278 -6.83 0.57 18.64
CA ALA A 278 -8.17 0.80 18.12
C ALA A 278 -9.06 1.58 19.08
N PHE A 279 -10.21 2.02 18.59
CA PHE A 279 -11.26 2.62 19.42
C PHE A 279 -12.66 2.41 18.84
N ASN A 280 -13.66 2.37 19.70
CA ASN A 280 -15.07 2.24 19.33
C ASN A 280 -15.90 3.28 20.08
N GLN A 281 -16.28 4.36 19.38
CA GLN A 281 -16.99 5.48 20.00
C GLN A 281 -18.42 5.10 20.41
N LYS A 282 -19.09 4.20 19.64
CA LYS A 282 -20.43 3.70 19.99
C LYS A 282 -20.46 3.04 21.36
N ARG A 283 -19.40 2.30 21.69
CA ARG A 283 -19.26 1.56 22.96
C ARG A 283 -18.47 2.34 24.02
N ASN A 284 -18.04 3.57 23.71
CA ASN A 284 -17.12 4.35 24.55
C ASN A 284 -15.88 3.54 24.99
N TRP A 285 -15.35 2.74 24.08
CA TRP A 285 -14.18 1.91 24.30
C TRP A 285 -12.97 2.47 23.54
N TRP A 286 -11.81 2.41 24.16
CA TRP A 286 -10.54 2.89 23.64
C TRP A 286 -9.49 1.88 24.06
N ALA A 287 -8.73 1.35 23.11
CA ALA A 287 -7.59 0.49 23.42
C ALA A 287 -6.59 1.24 24.31
N THR A 288 -5.92 0.50 25.17
CA THR A 288 -4.73 0.97 25.91
C THR A 288 -3.48 0.18 25.54
N SER A 289 -3.61 -0.68 24.54
CA SER A 289 -2.62 -1.58 23.97
C SER A 289 -1.99 -0.99 22.71
N TYR A 290 -0.84 -1.55 22.35
CA TYR A 290 -0.17 -1.34 21.08
C TYR A 290 0.18 -2.72 20.54
N LEU A 291 -0.17 -3.01 19.29
CA LEU A 291 0.29 -4.20 18.60
C LEU A 291 1.43 -3.85 17.65
N ALA A 292 2.49 -4.65 17.67
CA ALA A 292 3.67 -4.38 16.83
C ALA A 292 3.33 -4.39 15.34
N ILE A 293 2.38 -5.24 14.95
CA ILE A 293 1.89 -5.37 13.57
C ILE A 293 1.05 -4.16 13.12
N ASP A 294 0.53 -3.37 14.05
CA ASP A 294 -0.26 -2.17 13.74
C ASP A 294 0.61 -0.91 13.83
N GLU A 295 1.53 -0.82 14.80
CA GLU A 295 2.45 0.32 14.94
C GLU A 295 3.54 0.34 13.85
N GLY A 296 4.09 -0.83 13.51
CA GLY A 296 5.18 -0.95 12.53
C GLY A 296 4.85 -0.34 11.17
N PRO A 297 3.71 -0.74 10.55
CA PRO A 297 3.26 -0.18 9.28
C PRO A 297 3.03 1.33 9.31
N ILE A 298 2.53 1.91 10.40
CA ILE A 298 2.32 3.37 10.49
C ILE A 298 3.64 4.10 10.24
N LEU A 299 4.70 3.69 10.93
CA LEU A 299 6.02 4.29 10.80
C LEU A 299 6.60 4.09 9.39
N VAL A 300 6.58 2.86 8.92
CA VAL A 300 7.21 2.48 7.64
C VAL A 300 6.51 3.12 6.45
N MET A 301 5.17 3.11 6.43
CA MET A 301 4.40 3.65 5.31
C MET A 301 4.38 5.17 5.30
N ILE A 302 4.44 5.85 6.45
CA ILE A 302 4.70 7.29 6.50
C ILE A 302 6.08 7.61 5.88
N GLU A 303 7.11 6.85 6.20
CA GLU A 303 8.44 7.08 5.63
C GLU A 303 8.47 6.79 4.13
N ASN A 304 7.83 5.71 3.67
CA ASN A 304 7.70 5.41 2.25
C ASN A 304 6.96 6.51 1.48
N TYR A 305 5.91 7.10 2.06
CA TYR A 305 5.24 8.26 1.50
C TYR A 305 6.18 9.48 1.39
N ARG A 306 6.99 9.73 2.42
CA ARG A 306 7.84 10.93 2.50
C ARG A 306 9.07 10.87 1.58
N SER A 307 9.72 9.72 1.51
CA SER A 307 11.04 9.57 0.89
C SER A 307 11.20 8.30 0.05
N ALA A 308 10.24 7.37 0.13
CA ALA A 308 10.36 6.02 -0.42
C ALA A 308 11.57 5.23 0.11
N LEU A 309 12.09 5.57 1.31
CA LEU A 309 13.33 4.99 1.82
C LEU A 309 13.31 3.46 1.89
N LEU A 310 12.30 2.86 2.55
CA LEU A 310 12.27 1.41 2.76
C LEU A 310 11.99 0.67 1.45
N TRP A 311 11.14 1.25 0.60
CA TRP A 311 10.93 0.80 -0.77
C TRP A 311 12.22 0.74 -1.58
N ASN A 312 12.99 1.84 -1.63
CA ASN A 312 14.23 1.87 -2.39
C ASN A 312 15.23 0.82 -1.86
N LEU A 313 15.41 0.76 -0.53
CA LEU A 313 16.34 -0.17 0.11
C LEU A 313 15.98 -1.63 -0.14
N PHE A 314 14.71 -2.02 -0.01
CA PHE A 314 14.29 -3.39 -0.27
C PHE A 314 14.47 -3.76 -1.75
N MET A 315 14.06 -2.87 -2.66
CA MET A 315 14.11 -3.11 -4.10
C MET A 315 15.54 -3.11 -4.68
N GLU A 316 16.52 -2.55 -3.95
CA GLU A 316 17.95 -2.62 -4.29
C GLU A 316 18.57 -4.02 -4.08
N ASN A 317 17.89 -4.92 -3.36
CA ASN A 317 18.40 -6.29 -3.18
C ASN A 317 18.42 -7.02 -4.55
N PRO A 318 19.58 -7.58 -4.97
CA PRO A 318 19.78 -8.08 -6.33
C PRO A 318 18.86 -9.24 -6.71
N GLU A 319 18.37 -10.00 -5.72
CA GLU A 319 17.45 -11.13 -5.90
C GLU A 319 16.05 -10.69 -6.35
N ILE A 320 15.64 -9.46 -6.05
CA ILE A 320 14.25 -9.01 -6.25
C ILE A 320 13.96 -8.73 -7.73
N ASN A 321 14.82 -8.01 -8.45
CA ASN A 321 14.51 -7.62 -9.83
C ASN A 321 14.41 -8.83 -10.78
N SER A 322 15.29 -9.82 -10.65
CA SER A 322 15.24 -11.06 -11.45
C SER A 322 13.97 -11.87 -11.14
N THR A 323 13.56 -11.90 -9.87
CA THR A 323 12.32 -12.54 -9.40
C THR A 323 11.09 -11.92 -10.06
N LEU A 324 11.01 -10.59 -10.08
CA LEU A 324 9.88 -9.89 -10.70
C LEU A 324 9.80 -10.16 -12.20
N GLN A 325 10.95 -10.19 -12.89
CA GLN A 325 10.99 -10.58 -14.30
C GLN A 325 10.53 -12.03 -14.51
N ALA A 326 10.94 -12.95 -13.64
CA ALA A 326 10.54 -14.36 -13.71
C ALA A 326 9.03 -14.57 -13.47
N ILE A 327 8.42 -13.76 -12.60
CA ILE A 327 6.96 -13.73 -12.38
C ILE A 327 6.23 -13.07 -13.56
N GLY A 328 6.90 -12.23 -14.34
CA GLY A 328 6.31 -11.51 -15.46
C GLY A 328 5.79 -10.12 -15.11
N PHE A 329 6.32 -9.49 -14.06
CA PHE A 329 6.10 -8.07 -13.81
C PHE A 329 6.67 -7.23 -14.97
N THR A 330 5.94 -6.19 -15.34
CA THR A 330 6.30 -5.23 -16.38
C THR A 330 6.15 -3.81 -15.85
N TYR A 331 6.86 -2.87 -16.48
CA TYR A 331 6.72 -1.46 -16.16
C TYR A 331 5.32 -0.96 -16.52
N ASP A 332 4.70 -0.24 -15.60
CA ASP A 332 3.39 0.38 -15.81
C ASP A 332 3.35 1.79 -15.20
N PRO A 333 3.49 2.86 -16.01
CA PRO A 333 3.57 4.23 -15.51
C PRO A 333 2.26 4.74 -14.89
N PHE A 334 1.12 4.09 -15.16
CA PHE A 334 -0.20 4.54 -14.73
C PHE A 334 -0.44 4.41 -13.21
N ALA A 335 0.56 3.99 -12.44
CA ALA A 335 0.57 4.03 -10.97
C ALA A 335 0.84 5.42 -10.37
N ILE A 336 1.41 6.37 -11.13
CA ILE A 336 1.82 7.69 -10.58
C ILE A 336 0.92 8.83 -11.08
N ASP A 337 0.33 8.69 -12.27
CA ASP A 337 -0.38 9.80 -12.92
C ASP A 337 -1.73 10.18 -12.27
N GLU A 338 -2.28 9.35 -11.39
CA GLU A 338 -3.58 9.61 -10.74
C GLU A 338 -3.52 10.41 -9.43
N ILE A 339 -2.33 10.78 -8.93
CA ILE A 339 -2.22 11.74 -7.81
C ILE A 339 -2.77 13.14 -8.23
N SER A 340 -2.96 13.38 -9.54
CA SER A 340 -3.52 14.63 -10.08
C SER A 340 -4.94 14.52 -10.66
N SER A 341 -5.46 13.33 -10.95
CA SER A 341 -6.67 13.18 -11.78
C SER A 341 -8.00 13.24 -11.02
N PHE A 342 -8.03 12.92 -9.72
CA PHE A 342 -9.30 12.84 -8.97
C PHE A 342 -9.93 14.20 -8.59
N ASN A 343 -9.25 15.31 -8.87
CA ASN A 343 -9.80 16.67 -8.78
C ASN A 343 -9.54 17.49 -10.06
N LYS A 344 -9.18 16.83 -11.17
CA LYS A 344 -8.89 17.49 -12.44
C LYS A 344 -10.21 17.85 -13.11
N HIS A 345 -10.53 19.13 -13.18
CA HIS A 345 -11.74 19.59 -13.90
C HIS A 345 -11.41 19.85 -15.36
N PHE A 346 -10.12 20.08 -15.66
CA PHE A 346 -9.66 20.47 -16.98
C PHE A 346 -8.44 19.69 -17.46
N GLU A 347 -8.40 19.38 -18.75
CA GLU A 347 -7.27 18.74 -19.42
C GLU A 347 -6.73 19.60 -20.55
N LEU A 348 -5.40 19.59 -20.75
CA LEU A 348 -4.76 20.21 -21.89
C LEU A 348 -4.31 19.15 -22.90
N ILE A 349 -4.64 19.36 -24.17
CA ILE A 349 -4.10 18.59 -25.30
C ILE A 349 -3.36 19.55 -26.24
N PRO A 350 -2.02 19.63 -26.20
CA PRO A 350 -1.25 20.49 -27.09
C PRO A 350 -1.23 19.94 -28.52
N ILE A 351 -1.27 20.85 -29.51
CA ILE A 351 -1.01 20.55 -30.93
C ILE A 351 0.18 21.43 -31.36
N PRO A 352 1.42 20.95 -31.17
CA PRO A 352 2.62 21.74 -31.41
C PRO A 352 2.74 22.25 -32.85
N SER A 353 2.28 21.46 -33.84
CA SER A 353 2.35 21.83 -35.26
C SER A 353 1.50 23.02 -35.66
N GLN A 354 0.58 23.45 -34.80
CA GLN A 354 -0.36 24.55 -35.08
C GLN A 354 -0.28 25.68 -34.05
N ASP A 355 0.62 25.59 -33.07
CA ASP A 355 0.69 26.54 -31.96
C ASP A 355 -0.67 26.72 -31.24
N VAL A 356 -1.36 25.61 -30.98
CA VAL A 356 -2.64 25.60 -30.25
C VAL A 356 -2.64 24.54 -29.15
N VAL A 357 -3.48 24.77 -28.14
CA VAL A 357 -3.74 23.81 -27.06
C VAL A 357 -5.25 23.68 -26.88
N TYR A 358 -5.79 22.47 -26.91
CA TYR A 358 -7.16 22.25 -26.48
C TYR A 358 -7.23 22.25 -24.96
N LEU A 359 -8.20 23.01 -24.44
CA LEU A 359 -8.62 22.98 -23.06
C LEU A 359 -9.96 22.23 -23.00
N ASN A 360 -9.92 21.02 -22.44
CA ASN A 360 -11.08 20.15 -22.29
C ASN A 360 -11.60 20.23 -20.86
N TYR A 361 -12.91 20.36 -20.70
CA TYR A 361 -13.61 20.28 -19.43
C TYR A 361 -14.17 18.87 -19.24
N LEU A 362 -13.86 18.26 -18.10
CA LEU A 362 -14.11 16.84 -17.84
C LEU A 362 -15.47 16.56 -17.17
N SER A 363 -16.23 17.61 -16.80
CA SER A 363 -17.55 17.49 -16.16
C SER A 363 -18.68 17.91 -17.10
N ASP A 364 -19.91 17.48 -16.77
CA ASP A 364 -21.14 17.86 -17.46
C ASP A 364 -21.79 19.13 -16.88
N GLN A 365 -21.31 19.60 -15.72
CA GLN A 365 -21.88 20.76 -15.04
C GLN A 365 -21.45 22.08 -15.71
N PRO A 366 -22.38 22.97 -16.07
CA PRO A 366 -22.00 24.24 -16.68
C PRO A 366 -21.09 25.06 -15.76
N ILE A 367 -19.98 25.56 -16.30
CA ILE A 367 -19.04 26.40 -15.55
C ILE A 367 -18.54 27.57 -16.40
N SER A 368 -18.29 28.69 -15.72
CA SER A 368 -17.59 29.83 -16.31
C SER A 368 -16.28 30.07 -15.58
N VAL A 369 -15.18 30.15 -16.34
CA VAL A 369 -13.82 30.26 -15.82
C VAL A 369 -13.05 31.39 -16.50
N SER A 370 -12.05 31.94 -15.82
CA SER A 370 -11.00 32.76 -16.44
C SER A 370 -9.78 31.88 -16.72
N VAL A 371 -9.01 32.23 -17.76
CA VAL A 371 -7.86 31.47 -18.22
C VAL A 371 -6.67 32.41 -18.41
N ASN A 372 -5.63 32.20 -17.60
CA ASN A 372 -4.40 32.99 -17.63
C ASN A 372 -3.20 32.09 -17.89
N ILE A 373 -2.16 32.61 -18.56
CA ILE A 373 -0.93 31.89 -18.87
C ILE A 373 0.26 32.60 -18.21
N TYR A 374 1.10 31.83 -17.55
CA TYR A 374 2.32 32.26 -16.86
C TYR A 374 3.54 31.56 -17.47
N ASN A 375 4.67 32.24 -17.47
CA ASN A 375 5.95 31.66 -17.89
C ASN A 375 6.55 30.77 -16.78
N SER A 376 7.68 30.11 -17.07
CA SER A 376 8.39 29.23 -16.13
C SER A 376 8.88 29.91 -14.84
N THR A 377 8.95 31.24 -14.80
CA THR A 377 9.31 32.04 -13.61
C THR A 377 8.10 32.49 -12.80
N GLY A 378 6.88 32.11 -13.19
CA GLY A 378 5.64 32.49 -12.51
C GLY A 378 5.15 33.90 -12.84
N GLN A 379 5.67 34.54 -13.88
CA GLN A 379 5.18 35.85 -14.34
C GLN A 379 4.01 35.66 -15.29
N LEU A 380 2.94 36.45 -15.11
CA LEU A 380 1.79 36.44 -16.01
C LEU A 380 2.23 36.90 -17.41
N THR A 381 2.09 36.01 -18.39
CA THR A 381 2.40 36.28 -19.80
C THR A 381 1.20 36.88 -20.50
N THR A 382 0.01 36.30 -20.31
CA THR A 382 -1.23 36.80 -20.94
C THR A 382 -2.48 36.28 -20.24
N THR A 383 -3.56 37.06 -20.27
CA THR A 383 -4.92 36.60 -19.94
C THR A 383 -5.61 36.21 -21.24
N MET A 384 -5.77 34.91 -21.47
CA MET A 384 -6.40 34.38 -22.68
C MET A 384 -7.89 34.68 -22.71
N TYR A 385 -8.56 34.49 -21.57
CA TYR A 385 -9.99 34.74 -21.42
C TYR A 385 -10.28 35.24 -20.01
N GLN A 386 -11.00 36.36 -19.90
CA GLN A 386 -11.56 36.79 -18.61
C GLN A 386 -12.79 35.96 -18.23
N LYS A 387 -13.50 35.44 -19.22
CA LYS A 387 -14.68 34.58 -19.04
C LYS A 387 -14.82 33.62 -20.23
N LEU A 388 -14.66 32.34 -19.96
CA LEU A 388 -14.80 31.22 -20.89
C LEU A 388 -15.83 30.24 -20.31
N PHE A 389 -16.75 29.76 -21.13
CA PHE A 389 -17.87 28.93 -20.67
C PHE A 389 -17.79 27.51 -21.23
N PHE A 390 -18.08 26.53 -20.37
CA PHE A 390 -18.12 25.10 -20.68
C PHE A 390 -19.46 24.51 -20.22
N ASP A 391 -20.00 23.58 -21.00
CA ASP A 391 -21.19 22.79 -20.71
C ASP A 391 -21.13 21.44 -21.47
N GLN A 392 -22.17 20.62 -21.34
CA GLN A 392 -22.30 19.33 -22.01
C GLN A 392 -22.14 19.38 -23.55
N ASN A 393 -22.45 20.52 -24.19
CA ASN A 393 -22.37 20.70 -25.65
C ASN A 393 -21.07 21.40 -26.09
N SER A 394 -20.29 21.94 -25.14
CA SER A 394 -19.10 22.74 -25.41
C SER A 394 -17.98 22.44 -24.41
N LYS A 395 -17.61 21.16 -24.34
CA LYS A 395 -16.56 20.67 -23.44
C LYS A 395 -15.13 21.00 -23.87
N SER A 396 -14.89 21.33 -25.14
CA SER A 396 -13.53 21.60 -25.63
C SER A 396 -13.42 23.00 -26.22
N LYS A 397 -12.37 23.72 -25.83
CA LYS A 397 -12.02 25.06 -26.33
C LYS A 397 -10.59 25.07 -26.83
N LEU A 398 -10.37 25.69 -27.98
CA LEU A 398 -9.04 25.82 -28.56
C LEU A 398 -8.39 27.13 -28.10
N LEU A 399 -7.18 27.04 -27.55
CA LEU A 399 -6.37 28.16 -27.09
C LEU A 399 -5.22 28.38 -28.08
N ASN A 400 -5.14 29.56 -28.69
CA ASN A 400 -4.03 29.92 -29.56
C ASN A 400 -2.82 30.39 -28.73
N ILE A 401 -1.69 29.72 -28.88
CA ILE A 401 -0.46 29.98 -28.11
C ILE A 401 0.69 30.50 -28.99
N SER A 402 0.41 30.92 -30.23
CA SER A 402 1.41 31.39 -31.19
C SER A 402 2.27 32.54 -30.66
N SER A 403 1.70 33.42 -29.83
CA SER A 403 2.40 34.56 -29.22
C SER A 403 3.35 34.19 -28.07
N LEU A 404 3.29 32.96 -27.54
CA LEU A 404 4.14 32.52 -26.45
C LEU A 404 5.54 32.16 -26.93
N LYS A 405 6.55 32.38 -26.09
CA LYS A 405 7.92 31.91 -26.36
C LYS A 405 8.01 30.39 -26.20
N ARG A 406 9.00 29.77 -26.84
CA ARG A 406 9.34 28.35 -26.59
C ARG A 406 9.72 28.14 -25.13
N GLY A 407 9.33 26.99 -24.57
CA GLY A 407 9.59 26.61 -23.18
C GLY A 407 8.34 26.24 -22.38
N LEU A 408 8.52 26.03 -21.07
CA LEU A 408 7.47 25.61 -20.16
C LEU A 408 6.55 26.78 -19.79
N HIS A 409 5.24 26.55 -19.90
CA HIS A 409 4.20 27.50 -19.49
C HIS A 409 3.21 26.83 -18.54
N PHE A 410 2.61 27.65 -17.68
CA PHE A 410 1.56 27.25 -16.76
C PHE A 410 0.27 27.98 -17.12
N ILE A 411 -0.85 27.26 -17.18
CA ILE A 411 -2.17 27.85 -17.33
C ILE A 411 -2.90 27.77 -15.99
N THR A 412 -3.51 28.87 -15.57
CA THR A 412 -4.40 28.88 -14.40
C THR A 412 -5.83 29.06 -14.87
N ILE A 413 -6.72 28.21 -14.35
CA ILE A 413 -8.14 28.21 -14.67
C ILE A 413 -8.89 28.50 -13.38
N GLU A 414 -9.61 29.62 -13.33
CA GLU A 414 -10.26 30.09 -12.09
C GLU A 414 -11.75 30.35 -12.32
N GLY A 415 -12.61 29.70 -11.54
CA GLY A 415 -14.07 29.83 -11.58
C GLY A 415 -14.68 29.82 -10.18
N PRO A 416 -16.02 29.82 -10.05
CA PRO A 416 -16.69 29.73 -8.76
C PRO A 416 -16.26 28.46 -8.01
N GLN A 417 -15.54 28.63 -6.90
CA GLN A 417 -14.99 27.52 -6.08
C GLN A 417 -14.01 26.58 -6.82
N LEU A 418 -13.48 27.01 -7.97
CA LEU A 418 -12.52 26.24 -8.76
C LEU A 418 -11.25 27.06 -8.99
N LYS A 419 -10.10 26.48 -8.68
CA LYS A 419 -8.80 26.99 -9.09
C LYS A 419 -7.91 25.82 -9.47
N GLU A 420 -7.50 25.77 -10.73
CA GLU A 420 -6.72 24.68 -11.28
C GLU A 420 -5.50 25.23 -12.03
N VAL A 421 -4.37 24.52 -11.93
CA VAL A 421 -3.13 24.90 -12.63
C VAL A 421 -2.65 23.71 -13.44
N LEU A 422 -2.57 23.90 -14.76
CA LEU A 422 -2.04 22.89 -15.69
C LEU A 422 -0.76 23.42 -16.31
N LYS A 423 0.09 22.52 -16.82
CA LYS A 423 1.35 22.89 -17.49
C LYS A 423 1.37 22.35 -18.91
N PHE A 424 2.01 23.07 -19.82
CA PHE A 424 2.30 22.58 -21.17
C PHE A 424 3.67 23.10 -21.64
N LEU A 425 4.29 22.35 -22.55
CA LEU A 425 5.53 22.73 -23.20
C LEU A 425 5.20 23.30 -24.59
N LYS A 426 5.78 24.45 -24.94
CA LYS A 426 5.77 24.97 -26.31
C LYS A 426 7.14 24.70 -26.96
N ASP A 427 7.15 23.90 -28.02
CA ASP A 427 8.37 23.43 -28.70
C ASP A 427 9.01 24.42 -29.69
#